data_AF-A0A4Y2H5K3-F1
#
_entry.id   AF-A0A4Y2H5K3-F1
#
_cell.length_a   1.000
_cell.length_b   1.000
_cell.length_c   1.000
_cell.angle_alpha   90.00
_cell.angle_beta   90.00
_cell.angle_gamma   90.00
#
_symmetry.space_group_name_H-M   'P 1'
#
loop_
_entity.id
_entity.type
_entity.pdbx_description
1 polymer ?
#
loop_
_entity_poly.entity_id
_entity_poly.type
_entity_poly.pdbx_seq_one_letter_code
_entity_poly.pdbx_strand_id
1 'polypeptide(L)'
;MKTLCKSQELFYSDRLRADIEKWCRKCHACEARKGTETRTKGPLQRYNMGAPFERMTLDILGSFPVTTKCNRERMKTRYESGATDHHFKDGVKGWMYNPKRRMVLSPKPQQNWEGPYTIVKKLNDVIYRVQRSPNAKPKVIHIN
;
A
#
# COMPACT_ATOMS: atom_id res chain seq x y z
N MET A 1 -9.70 -16.52 -11.38
CA MET A 1 -10.79 -16.78 -12.35
C MET A 1 -12.12 -16.68 -11.64
N LYS A 2 -13.07 -15.89 -12.16
CA LYS A 2 -14.40 -15.72 -11.52
C LYS A 2 -15.24 -17.00 -11.56
N THR A 3 -15.10 -17.81 -12.61
CA THR A 3 -15.77 -19.12 -12.78
C THR A 3 -15.37 -20.12 -11.70
N LEU A 4 -14.07 -20.29 -11.46
CA LEU A 4 -13.55 -21.17 -10.40
C LEU A 4 -14.11 -20.82 -9.02
N CYS A 5 -14.15 -19.52 -8.67
CA CYS A 5 -14.71 -19.05 -7.40
C CYS A 5 -16.17 -19.49 -7.22
N LYS A 6 -17.01 -19.34 -8.26
CA LYS A 6 -18.42 -19.74 -8.18
C LYS A 6 -18.57 -21.26 -8.12
N SER A 7 -17.77 -22.00 -8.88
CA SER A 7 -17.83 -23.47 -8.87
C SER A 7 -17.37 -24.06 -7.53
N GLN A 8 -16.42 -23.43 -6.85
CA GLN A 8 -15.94 -23.84 -5.52
C GLN A 8 -16.95 -23.60 -4.38
N GLU A 9 -17.98 -22.77 -4.59
CA GLU A 9 -19.06 -22.58 -3.61
C GLU A 9 -20.06 -23.76 -3.59
N LEU A 10 -20.09 -24.57 -4.65
CA LEU A 10 -21.08 -25.64 -4.83
C LEU A 10 -20.44 -27.03 -4.98
N PHE A 11 -19.20 -27.09 -5.45
CA PHE A 11 -18.51 -28.34 -5.78
C PHE A 11 -17.07 -28.32 -5.28
N TYR A 12 -16.63 -29.42 -4.68
CA TYR A 12 -15.25 -29.67 -4.32
C TYR A 12 -14.73 -30.89 -5.10
N SER A 13 -13.68 -30.70 -5.89
CA SER A 13 -12.99 -31.76 -6.61
C SER A 13 -11.55 -31.33 -6.89
N ASP A 14 -10.60 -32.25 -6.74
CA ASP A 14 -9.16 -32.00 -6.88
C ASP A 14 -8.78 -31.47 -8.27
N ARG A 15 -9.52 -31.88 -9.31
CA ARG A 15 -9.28 -31.47 -10.70
C ARG A 15 -10.14 -30.32 -11.18
N LEU A 16 -11.08 -29.84 -10.35
CA LEU A 16 -12.03 -28.78 -10.71
C LEU A 16 -11.33 -27.57 -11.31
N ARG A 17 -10.19 -27.18 -10.75
CA ARG A 17 -9.41 -26.06 -11.26
C ARG A 17 -8.85 -26.32 -12.66
N ALA A 18 -8.23 -27.48 -12.86
CA ALA A 18 -7.64 -27.85 -14.15
C ALA A 18 -8.71 -27.96 -15.24
N ASP A 19 -9.88 -28.50 -14.90
CA ASP A 19 -10.99 -28.68 -15.85
C ASP A 19 -11.59 -27.33 -16.26
N ILE A 20 -11.80 -26.41 -15.31
CA ILE A 20 -12.30 -25.06 -15.62
C ILE A 20 -11.26 -24.28 -16.43
N GLU A 21 -9.97 -24.38 -16.11
CA GLU A 21 -8.91 -23.74 -16.90
C GLU A 21 -8.87 -24.28 -18.34
N LYS A 22 -8.99 -25.59 -18.52
CA LYS A 22 -9.07 -26.24 -19.84
C LYS A 22 -10.30 -25.79 -20.62
N TRP A 23 -11.45 -25.68 -19.96
CA TRP A 23 -12.69 -25.18 -20.58
C TRP A 23 -12.57 -23.70 -20.99
N CYS A 24 -12.03 -22.84 -20.13
CA CYS A 24 -11.81 -21.43 -20.42
C CYS A 24 -10.78 -21.19 -21.54
N ARG A 25 -9.83 -22.11 -21.76
CA ARG A 25 -8.88 -22.05 -22.90
C ARG A 25 -9.55 -22.38 -24.23
N LYS A 26 -10.54 -23.27 -24.25
CA LYS A 26 -11.28 -23.66 -25.47
C LYS A 26 -12.47 -22.75 -25.79
N CYS A 27 -12.82 -21.83 -24.90
CA CYS A 27 -14.00 -20.99 -25.04
C CYS A 27 -13.73 -19.79 -25.96
N HIS A 28 -14.33 -19.79 -27.15
CA HIS A 28 -14.22 -18.71 -28.15
C HIS A 28 -14.65 -17.33 -27.59
N ALA A 29 -15.69 -17.27 -26.77
CA ALA A 29 -16.14 -16.01 -26.15
C ALA A 29 -15.15 -15.45 -25.11
N CYS A 30 -14.37 -16.33 -24.47
CA CYS A 30 -13.31 -15.94 -23.55
C CYS A 30 -12.05 -15.51 -24.31
N GLU A 31 -11.73 -16.22 -25.39
CA GLU A 31 -10.61 -15.91 -26.29
C GLU A 31 -10.78 -14.53 -26.94
N ALA A 32 -11.95 -14.24 -27.49
CA ALA A 32 -12.26 -12.93 -28.11
C ALA A 32 -12.17 -11.73 -27.13
N ARG A 33 -12.23 -11.97 -25.81
CA ARG A 33 -12.13 -10.92 -24.78
C ARG A 33 -10.76 -10.87 -24.10
N LYS A 34 -9.93 -11.91 -24.25
CA LYS A 34 -8.58 -11.92 -23.66
C LYS A 34 -7.70 -10.96 -24.44
N GLY A 35 -7.09 -10.00 -23.74
CA GLY A 35 -6.05 -9.18 -24.33
C GLY A 35 -4.83 -10.03 -24.68
N THR A 36 -4.03 -9.57 -25.64
CA THR A 36 -2.75 -10.21 -25.99
C THR A 36 -1.84 -10.26 -24.75
N GLU A 37 -1.24 -11.42 -24.50
CA GLU A 37 -0.49 -11.69 -23.25
C GLU A 37 0.82 -10.89 -23.12
N THR A 38 1.21 -10.13 -24.14
CA THR A 38 2.52 -9.51 -24.21
C THR A 38 2.43 -8.04 -24.61
N ARG A 39 2.14 -7.18 -23.63
CA ARG A 39 2.79 -5.87 -23.63
C ARG A 39 4.14 -6.07 -22.95
N THR A 40 5.21 -6.15 -23.73
CA THR A 40 6.58 -6.04 -23.23
C THR A 40 6.65 -4.69 -22.53
N LYS A 41 6.56 -4.70 -21.20
CA LYS A 41 6.73 -3.47 -20.42
C LYS A 41 8.16 -3.03 -20.68
N GLY A 42 8.33 -1.84 -21.26
CA GLY A 42 9.65 -1.25 -21.44
C GLY A 42 10.40 -1.24 -20.10
N PRO A 43 11.73 -1.36 -20.11
CA PRO A 43 12.52 -1.36 -18.89
C PRO A 43 12.22 -0.08 -18.11
N LEU A 44 11.89 -0.25 -16.82
CA LEU A 44 11.66 0.88 -15.93
C LEU A 44 12.96 1.69 -15.86
N GLN A 45 12.90 3.00 -16.11
CA GLN A 45 14.06 3.85 -15.88
C GLN A 45 14.42 3.81 -14.40
N ARG A 46 15.64 3.37 -14.10
CA ARG A 46 16.19 3.44 -12.75
C ARG A 46 16.47 4.90 -12.45
N TYR A 47 15.77 5.43 -11.47
CA TYR A 47 16.08 6.74 -10.91
C TYR A 47 17.05 6.52 -9.74
N ASN A 48 18.17 7.24 -9.74
CA ASN A 48 19.15 7.14 -8.67
C ASN A 48 18.63 7.85 -7.42
N MET A 49 18.48 7.09 -6.33
CA MET A 49 18.26 7.59 -4.97
C MET A 49 19.62 7.76 -4.31
N GLY A 50 19.98 8.98 -3.94
CA GLY A 50 21.24 9.30 -3.26
C GLY A 50 21.22 9.00 -1.76
N ALA A 51 20.04 8.79 -1.16
CA ALA A 51 19.91 8.40 0.25
C ALA A 51 18.58 7.67 0.55
N PRO A 52 18.51 6.85 1.62
CA PRO A 52 17.25 6.31 2.11
C PRO A 52 16.26 7.44 2.43
N PHE A 53 14.97 7.25 2.08
CA PHE A 53 13.87 8.21 2.30
C PHE A 53 13.86 9.49 1.45
N GLU A 54 14.72 9.61 0.44
CA GLU A 54 14.77 10.81 -0.43
C GLU A 54 13.47 11.03 -1.23
N ARG A 55 12.77 9.95 -1.60
CA ARG A 55 11.40 10.03 -2.15
C ARG A 55 10.55 8.90 -1.58
N MET A 56 9.32 9.24 -1.19
CA MET A 56 8.27 8.29 -0.83
C MET A 56 7.04 8.61 -1.68
N THR A 57 6.54 7.63 -2.43
CA THR A 57 5.31 7.74 -3.22
C THR A 57 4.15 7.16 -2.43
N LEU A 58 3.08 7.94 -2.25
CA LEU A 58 1.84 7.50 -1.62
C LEU A 58 0.77 7.42 -2.72
N ASP A 59 0.19 6.24 -2.93
CA ASP A 59 -0.92 6.03 -3.85
C ASP A 59 -2.21 5.93 -3.03
N ILE A 60 -3.21 6.75 -3.36
CA ILE A 60 -4.51 6.72 -2.67
C ILE A 60 -5.31 5.58 -3.29
N LEU A 61 -5.43 4.48 -2.54
CA LEU A 61 -6.32 3.40 -2.91
C LEU A 61 -7.76 3.92 -2.94
N GLY A 62 -8.33 4.04 -4.14
CA GLY A 62 -9.74 4.35 -4.32
C GLY A 62 -10.64 3.31 -3.64
N SER A 63 -11.90 3.67 -3.40
CA SER A 63 -12.91 2.76 -2.86
C SER A 63 -12.95 1.50 -3.73
N PHE A 64 -12.54 0.37 -3.14
CA PHE A 64 -12.46 -0.89 -3.86
C PHE A 64 -13.85 -1.26 -4.40
N PRO A 65 -13.96 -1.60 -5.70
CA PRO A 65 -15.23 -2.08 -6.22
C PRO A 65 -15.68 -3.30 -5.43
N VAL A 66 -16.98 -3.39 -5.13
CA VAL A 66 -17.59 -4.58 -4.54
C VAL A 66 -17.50 -5.69 -5.58
N THR A 67 -16.36 -6.38 -5.60
CA THR A 67 -16.10 -7.54 -6.46
C THR A 67 -16.51 -8.82 -5.74
N THR A 68 -16.69 -9.90 -6.51
CA THR A 68 -17.03 -11.23 -5.98
C THR A 68 -16.06 -11.64 -4.85
N LYS A 69 -16.63 -12.20 -3.77
CA LYS A 69 -16.00 -12.52 -2.47
C LYS A 69 -14.54 -12.99 -2.54
N CYS A 70 -14.24 -13.98 -3.39
CA CYS A 70 -12.89 -14.54 -3.53
C CYS A 70 -11.84 -13.56 -4.10
N ASN A 71 -12.22 -12.58 -4.91
CA ASN A 71 -11.26 -11.58 -5.43
C ASN A 71 -10.91 -10.54 -4.36
N ARG A 72 -11.87 -10.20 -3.48
CA ARG A 72 -11.67 -9.29 -2.35
C ARG A 72 -10.70 -9.89 -1.33
N GLU A 73 -10.89 -11.15 -0.96
CA GLU A 73 -10.03 -11.85 0.02
C GLU A 73 -8.59 -11.95 -0.49
N ARG A 74 -8.39 -12.34 -1.75
CA ARG A 74 -7.05 -12.43 -2.35
C ARG A 74 -6.34 -11.08 -2.46
N MET A 75 -7.08 -10.01 -2.79
CA MET A 75 -6.54 -8.64 -2.79
C MET A 75 -6.12 -8.24 -1.37
N LYS A 76 -7.01 -8.41 -0.39
CA LYS A 76 -6.75 -8.06 1.01
C LYS A 76 -5.49 -8.76 1.55
N THR A 77 -5.39 -10.08 1.42
CA THR A 77 -4.23 -10.84 1.90
C THR A 77 -2.92 -10.41 1.23
N ARG A 78 -2.95 -10.04 -0.06
CA ARG A 78 -1.76 -9.53 -0.75
C ARG A 78 -1.29 -8.19 -0.21
N TYR A 79 -2.20 -7.26 0.09
CA TYR A 79 -1.84 -5.96 0.65
C TYR A 79 -1.40 -6.07 2.12
N GLU A 80 -2.06 -6.90 2.92
CA GLU A 80 -1.69 -7.14 4.32
C GLU A 80 -0.34 -7.88 4.45
N SER A 81 0.08 -8.64 3.43
CA SER A 81 1.37 -9.36 3.46
C SER A 81 2.60 -8.46 3.48
N GLY A 82 2.45 -7.17 3.13
CA GLY A 82 3.52 -6.17 3.16
C GLY A 82 3.50 -5.25 4.38
N ALA A 83 2.56 -5.44 5.31
CA ALA A 83 2.46 -4.60 6.50
C ALA A 83 3.61 -4.92 7.46
N THR A 84 4.64 -4.07 7.45
CA THR A 84 5.72 -4.09 8.44
C THR A 84 5.25 -3.47 9.74
N ASP A 85 5.36 -4.23 10.82
CA ASP A 85 4.96 -3.81 12.14
C ASP A 85 6.08 -2.98 12.81
N HIS A 86 5.97 -1.65 12.76
CA HIS A 86 6.96 -0.73 13.32
C HIS A 86 6.58 -0.31 14.76
N HIS A 87 7.16 -1.00 15.74
CA HIS A 87 7.00 -0.68 17.16
C HIS A 87 8.09 0.27 17.66
N PHE A 88 7.71 1.53 17.91
CA PHE A 88 8.59 2.49 18.57
C PHE A 88 8.35 2.50 20.08
N LYS A 89 9.43 2.50 20.87
CA LYS A 89 9.35 2.70 22.33
C LYS A 89 9.12 4.18 22.65
N ASP A 90 8.34 4.44 23.69
CA ASP A 90 8.14 5.80 24.20
C ASP A 90 9.50 6.41 24.61
N GLY A 91 9.71 7.68 24.28
CA GLY A 91 10.96 8.40 24.54
C GLY A 91 11.97 8.43 23.38
N VAL A 92 11.74 7.70 22.28
CA VAL A 92 12.62 7.77 21.10
C VAL A 92 12.48 9.12 20.39
N LYS A 93 13.63 9.72 20.03
CA LYS A 93 13.68 10.94 19.23
C LYS A 93 13.64 10.61 17.74
N GLY A 94 12.76 11.30 17.01
CA GLY A 94 12.59 11.14 15.57
C GLY A 94 12.34 12.47 14.87
N TRP A 95 12.54 12.49 13.56
CA TRP A 95 12.22 13.62 12.71
C TRP A 95 10.82 13.46 12.14
N MET A 96 10.01 14.51 12.21
CA MET A 96 8.66 14.52 11.66
C MET A 96 8.72 15.12 10.25
N TYR A 97 8.23 14.37 9.26
CA TYR A 97 8.03 14.91 7.92
C TYR A 97 6.80 15.82 7.89
N ASN A 98 6.99 17.10 7.58
CA ASN A 98 5.94 18.10 7.47
C ASN A 98 5.90 18.64 6.03
N PRO A 99 5.05 18.09 5.14
CA PRO A 99 4.97 18.51 3.75
C PRO A 99 4.28 19.88 3.54
N LYS A 100 3.93 20.59 4.61
CA LYS A 100 3.28 21.91 4.51
C LYS A 100 4.24 22.93 3.92
N ARG A 101 3.86 23.47 2.77
CA ARG A 101 4.59 24.54 2.07
C ARG A 101 4.51 25.83 2.87
N ARG A 102 5.66 26.47 3.10
CA ARG A 102 5.69 27.84 3.65
C ARG A 102 5.43 28.82 2.51
N MET A 103 4.35 29.60 2.65
CA MET A 103 3.79 30.47 1.61
C MET A 103 4.73 31.61 1.16
N VAL A 104 5.68 32.01 2.02
CA VAL A 104 6.61 33.13 1.79
C VAL A 104 7.96 32.67 1.22
N LEU A 105 8.18 31.37 1.07
CA LEU A 105 9.44 30.79 0.58
C LEU A 105 9.24 30.15 -0.78
N SER A 106 10.26 30.25 -1.64
CA SER A 106 10.30 29.57 -2.95
C SER A 106 10.01 28.06 -2.78
N PRO A 107 9.24 27.41 -3.67
CA PRO A 107 8.90 25.99 -3.56
C PRO A 107 10.09 25.02 -3.58
N LYS A 108 11.28 25.49 -3.97
CA LYS A 108 12.53 24.74 -3.97
C LYS A 108 13.65 25.66 -3.46
N PRO A 109 14.44 25.31 -2.43
CA PRO A 109 14.45 24.11 -1.58
C PRO A 109 13.98 24.43 -0.14
N GLN A 110 12.80 23.93 0.28
CA GLN A 110 12.36 24.03 1.68
C GLN A 110 12.71 22.74 2.45
N GLN A 111 13.25 22.87 3.67
CA GLN A 111 13.47 21.73 4.55
C GLN A 111 12.12 21.27 5.14
N ASN A 112 11.60 20.15 4.64
CA ASN A 112 10.30 19.58 5.08
C ASN A 112 10.41 18.73 6.35
N TRP A 113 11.62 18.45 6.82
CA TRP A 113 11.86 17.68 8.04
C TRP A 113 11.91 18.61 9.25
N GLU A 114 10.97 18.45 10.18
CA GLU A 114 10.88 19.19 11.42
C GLU A 114 11.28 18.26 12.57
N GLY A 115 12.27 18.61 13.38
CA GLY A 115 12.71 17.74 14.48
C GLY A 115 13.94 18.27 15.22
N PRO A 116 14.33 17.64 16.34
CA PRO A 116 13.84 16.34 16.84
C PRO A 116 12.54 16.42 17.66
N TYR A 117 11.66 15.45 17.46
CA TYR A 117 10.46 15.19 18.26
C TYR A 117 10.64 13.94 19.09
N THR A 118 10.03 13.90 20.27
CA THR A 118 10.03 12.73 21.15
C THR A 118 8.66 12.06 21.08
N ILE A 119 8.63 10.73 20.95
CA ILE A 119 7.37 9.97 21.04
C ILE A 119 6.94 9.95 22.51
N VAL A 120 5.79 10.55 22.80
CA VAL A 120 5.24 10.66 24.16
C VAL A 120 4.40 9.45 24.51
N LYS A 121 3.56 9.03 23.57
CA LYS A 121 2.61 7.94 23.78
C LYS A 121 2.14 7.35 22.46
N LYS A 122 2.09 6.02 22.40
CA LYS A 122 1.34 5.27 21.38
C LYS A 122 -0.16 5.35 21.66
N LEU A 123 -0.95 5.82 20.69
CA LEU A 123 -2.41 5.86 20.78
C LEU A 123 -3.02 4.60 20.16
N ASN A 124 -2.56 4.23 18.96
CA ASN A 124 -2.89 2.99 18.24
C ASN A 124 -1.62 2.43 17.57
N ASP A 125 -1.69 1.25 16.94
CA ASP A 125 -0.57 0.65 16.20
C ASP A 125 0.03 1.57 15.14
N VAL A 126 -0.82 2.41 14.56
CA VAL A 126 -0.49 3.30 13.44
C VAL A 126 -0.49 4.77 13.88
N ILE A 127 -0.90 5.10 15.12
CA ILE A 127 -1.09 6.48 15.57
C ILE A 127 -0.27 6.76 16.82
N TYR A 128 0.62 7.75 16.74
CA TYR A 128 1.53 8.14 17.80
C TYR A 128 1.37 9.61 18.15
N ARG A 129 1.57 9.94 19.43
CA ARG A 129 1.63 11.31 19.93
C ARG A 129 3.10 11.70 20.11
N VAL A 130 3.51 12.79 19.46
CA VAL A 130 4.89 13.29 19.47
C VAL A 130 4.96 14.71 20.02
N GLN A 131 6.07 15.05 20.67
CA GLN A 131 6.26 16.34 21.32
C GLN A 131 7.69 16.85 21.13
N ARG A 132 7.84 18.14 20.79
CA ARG A 132 9.14 18.75 20.47
C ARG A 132 9.95 19.11 21.71
N SER A 133 9.27 19.59 22.74
CA SER A 133 9.83 19.94 24.05
C SER A 133 8.77 19.72 25.12
N PRO A 134 9.13 19.55 26.41
CA PRO A 134 8.17 19.25 27.49
C PRO A 134 7.01 20.24 27.59
N ASN A 135 7.24 21.49 27.19
CA ASN A 135 6.26 22.58 27.25
C ASN A 135 5.54 22.83 25.91
N ALA A 136 5.98 22.19 24.82
CA ALA A 136 5.34 22.34 23.51
C ALA A 136 4.05 21.53 23.42
N LYS A 137 3.05 22.03 22.69
CA LYS A 137 1.83 21.28 22.40
C LYS A 137 2.17 19.99 21.63
N PRO A 138 1.76 18.81 22.13
CA PRO A 138 2.00 17.55 21.46
C PRO A 138 1.14 17.43 20.19
N LYS A 139 1.71 16.86 19.14
CA LYS A 139 1.06 16.60 17.84
C LYS A 139 0.76 15.11 17.71
N VAL A 140 -0.33 14.77 17.03
CA VAL A 140 -0.69 13.37 16.70
C VAL A 140 -0.27 13.10 15.26
N ILE A 141 0.45 12.00 15.05
CA ILE A 141 0.97 11.58 13.75
C ILE A 141 0.56 10.14 13.46
N HIS A 142 0.42 9.86 12.17
CA HIS A 142 0.21 8.51 11.66
C HIS A 142 1.55 7.97 11.14
N ILE A 143 1.91 6.75 11.53
CA ILE A 143 3.14 6.05 11.13
C ILE A 143 2.73 4.78 10.40
N ASN A 144 3.17 4.61 9.16
CA ASN A 144 2.83 3.48 8.30
C ASN A 144 3.89 2.36 8.33
#